data_AF-A0A2G6UEF7-F1
#
_entry.id   AF-A0A2G6UEF7-F1
#
_cell.length_a   1.000
_cell.length_b   1.000
_cell.length_c   1.000
_cell.angle_alpha   90.00
_cell.angle_beta   90.00
_cell.angle_gamma   90.00
#
_symmetry.space_group_name_H-M   'P 1'
#
loop_
_entity.id
_entity.type
_entity.pdbx_description
1 polymer ?
#
loop_
_entity_poly.entity_id
_entity_poly.type
_entity_poly.pdbx_seq_one_letter_code
_entity_poly.pdbx_strand_id
1 'polypeptide(L)' 'MNEVEVLRLKTKLNQTDFAKLVGTTQRQVSRYENRTSPITVDKLKKWCEILKIDIKELF' A
#
# COMPACT_ATOMS: atom_id res chain seq x y z
N MET A 1 9.87 -6.24 4.67
CA MET A 1 8.55 -6.01 4.08
C MET A 1 7.54 -5.64 5.13
N ASN A 2 6.77 -4.58 4.88
CA ASN A 2 5.53 -4.28 5.60
C ASN A 2 4.33 -4.43 4.65
N GLU A 3 3.14 -4.21 5.17
CA GLU A 3 1.88 -4.44 4.48
C GLU A 3 1.76 -3.58 3.21
N VAL A 4 2.24 -2.34 3.25
CA VAL A 4 2.24 -1.44 2.07
C VAL A 4 3.20 -1.94 0.98
N GLU A 5 4.39 -2.37 1.37
CA GLU A 5 5.38 -2.90 0.44
C GLU A 5 4.88 -4.20 -0.22
N VAL A 6 4.23 -5.08 0.55
CA VAL A 6 3.61 -6.32 0.03
C VAL A 6 2.51 -6.01 -0.98
N LEU A 7 1.59 -5.10 -0.67
CA LEU A 7 0.54 -4.67 -1.60
C LEU A 7 1.14 -4.13 -2.90
N ARG A 8 2.14 -3.26 -2.81
CA ARG A 8 2.79 -2.70 -3.99
C ARG A 8 3.46 -3.77 -4.83
N LEU A 9 4.21 -4.69 -4.23
CA LEU A 9 4.91 -5.74 -4.96
C LEU A 9 3.94 -6.71 -5.65
N LYS A 10 2.78 -7.01 -5.06
CA LYS A 10 1.71 -7.80 -5.72
C LYS A 10 1.20 -7.15 -7.01
N THR A 11 1.15 -5.81 -7.05
CA THR A 11 0.76 -5.06 -8.27
C THR A 11 1.88 -4.93 -9.30
N LYS A 12 3.14 -5.28 -8.94
CA LYS A 12 4.34 -5.07 -9.76
C LYS A 12 4.57 -3.61 -10.16
N LEU A 13 4.05 -2.66 -9.39
CA LEU A 13 4.19 -1.23 -9.63
C LEU A 13 5.37 -0.64 -8.85
N ASN A 14 5.97 0.42 -9.40
CA ASN A 14 6.83 1.30 -8.62
C ASN A 14 5.99 2.13 -7.62
N GLN A 15 6.63 2.79 -6.67
CA GLN A 15 5.91 3.55 -5.62
C GLN A 15 5.06 4.69 -6.19
N THR A 16 5.47 5.29 -7.31
CA THR A 16 4.74 6.40 -7.95
C THR A 16 3.44 5.92 -8.57
N ASP A 17 3.48 4.83 -9.34
CA ASP A 17 2.30 4.30 -10.01
C ASP A 17 1.34 3.63 -9.03
N PHE A 18 1.89 2.96 -8.02
CA PHE A 18 1.09 2.46 -6.90
C PHE A 18 0.37 3.60 -6.17
N ALA A 19 1.08 4.70 -5.88
CA ALA A 19 0.49 5.84 -5.20
C ALA A 19 -0.66 6.46 -6.00
N LYS A 20 -0.50 6.61 -7.33
CA LYS A 20 -1.58 7.08 -8.22
C LYS A 20 -2.79 6.15 -8.17
N LEU A 21 -2.56 4.84 -8.22
CA LEU A 21 -3.61 3.84 -8.22
C LEU A 21 -4.45 3.87 -6.93
N VAL A 22 -3.81 4.00 -5.77
CA VAL A 22 -4.50 3.98 -4.46
C VAL A 22 -4.86 5.38 -3.92
N GLY A 23 -4.72 6.42 -4.75
CA GLY A 23 -5.12 7.79 -4.41
C GLY A 23 -4.28 8.44 -3.31
N THR A 24 -2.95 8.25 -3.32
CA THR A 24 -2.00 8.85 -2.37
C THR A 24 -0.79 9.43 -3.09
N THR A 25 0.22 9.89 -2.35
CA THR A 25 1.49 10.36 -2.92
C THR A 25 2.61 9.32 -2.76
N GLN A 26 3.57 9.31 -3.68
CA GLN A 26 4.76 8.46 -3.60
C GLN A 26 5.51 8.67 -2.27
N ARG A 27 5.59 9.91 -1.79
CA ARG A 27 6.20 10.26 -0.49
C ARG A 27 5.51 9.54 0.66
N GLN A 28 4.18 9.47 0.65
CA GLN A 28 3.42 8.76 1.70
C GLN A 28 3.67 7.25 1.63
N VAL A 29 3.68 6.67 0.43
CA VAL A 29 4.03 5.24 0.24
C VAL A 29 5.43 4.96 0.79
N SER A 30 6.42 5.76 0.42
CA SER A 30 7.79 5.65 0.95
C SER A 30 7.84 5.77 2.47
N ARG A 31 7.08 6.69 3.07
CA ARG A 31 7.00 6.83 4.53
C ARG A 31 6.42 5.60 5.20
N TYR A 32 5.37 5.02 4.63
CA TYR A 32 4.77 3.78 5.11
C TYR A 32 5.79 2.65 5.00
N GLU A 33 6.36 2.38 3.82
CA GLU A 33 7.36 1.33 3.57
C GLU A 33 8.57 1.44 4.51
N ASN A 34 9.05 2.65 4.77
CA ASN A 34 10.17 2.92 5.69
C ASN A 34 9.76 2.99 7.18
N ARG A 35 8.49 2.73 7.53
CA ARG A 35 7.96 2.77 8.90
C ARG A 35 8.11 4.12 9.62
N THR A 36 8.36 5.20 8.87
CA THR A 36 8.43 6.58 9.40
C THR A 36 7.06 7.19 9.62
N SER A 37 6.01 6.57 9.10
CA SER A 37 4.63 6.88 9.43
C SER A 37 3.84 5.57 9.43
N PRO A 38 2.99 5.32 10.44
CA PRO A 38 2.11 4.16 10.43
C PRO A 38 0.97 4.37 9.42
N ILE A 39 0.58 3.29 8.74
CA ILE A 39 -0.68 3.24 7.99
C ILE A 39 -1.78 2.70 8.91
N THR A 40 -2.99 3.24 8.80
CA THR A 40 -4.13 2.71 9.55
C THR A 40 -4.73 1.49 8.84
N VAL A 41 -5.32 0.57 9.61
CA VAL A 41 -5.99 -0.62 9.09
C VAL A 41 -7.10 -0.24 8.09
N ASP A 42 -7.86 0.82 8.37
CA ASP A 42 -8.93 1.28 7.47
C ASP A 42 -8.39 1.75 6.11
N LYS A 43 -7.23 2.41 6.10
CA LYS A 43 -6.59 2.84 4.86
C LYS A 43 -6.07 1.64 4.07
N LEU A 44 -5.49 0.67 4.78
CA LEU A 44 -5.03 -0.58 4.19
C LEU A 44 -6.20 -1.38 3.56
N LYS A 45 -7.35 -1.47 4.25
CA LYS A 45 -8.58 -2.08 3.73
C LYS A 45 -9.07 -1.42 2.45
N LYS A 46 -9.16 -0.08 2.44
CA LYS A 46 -9.53 0.68 1.23
C LYS A 46 -8.60 0.39 0.06
N TRP A 47 -7.29 0.28 0.32
CA TRP A 47 -6.33 -0.07 -0.72
C TRP A 47 -6.53 -1.50 -1.23
N CYS A 48 -6.80 -2.46 -0.34
CA CYS A 48 -7.14 -3.84 -0.72
C CYS A 48 -8.37 -3.89 -1.62
N GLU A 49 -9.43 -3.12 -1.31
CA GLU A 49 -10.65 -3.00 -2.11
C GLU A 49 -10.36 -2.44 -3.52
N ILE A 50 -9.57 -1.37 -3.62
CA ILE A 50 -9.17 -0.77 -4.91
C ILE A 50 -8.38 -1.78 -5.75
N LEU A 51 -7.48 -2.52 -5.11
CA LEU A 51 -6.57 -3.46 -5.77
C LEU A 51 -7.22 -4.83 -6.02
N LYS A 52 -8.42 -5.08 -5.50
CA LYS A 52 -9.09 -6.38 -5.49
C LYS A 52 -8.22 -7.50 -4.90
N ILE A 53 -7.47 -7.17 -3.84
CA ILE A 53 -6.61 -8.11 -3.11
C ILE A 53 -7.32 -8.44 -1.78
N ASP A 54 -7.37 -9.71 -1.40
CA ASP A 54 -7.90 -10.09 -0.09
C ASP A 54 -6.92 -9.65 1.00
N ILE A 55 -7.42 -8.96 2.03
CA ILE A 55 -6.61 -8.51 3.17
C ILE A 55 -5.95 -9.69 3.91
N LYS A 56 -6.50 -10.90 3.81
CA LYS A 56 -5.87 -12.11 4.34
C LYS A 56 -4.53 -12.43 3.69
N GLU A 57 -4.24 -11.89 2.51
CA GLU A 57 -2.93 -12.06 1.88
C GLU A 57 -1.84 -11.16 2.48
N LEU A 58 -2.19 -10.32 3.46
CA LEU A 58 -1.28 -9.41 4.17
C LEU A 58 -0.91 -9.90 5.58
N PHE A 59 -1.66 -10.84 6.15
CA PHE A 59 -1.52 -11.33 7.53
C PHE A 59 -1.26 -12.84 7.58
#